data_AF-A0A6P4AKY2-F1
#
_entry.id   AF-A0A6P4AKY2-F1
#
_cell.length_a   1.000
_cell.length_b   1.000
_cell.length_c   1.000
_cell.angle_alpha   90.00
_cell.angle_beta   90.00
_cell.angle_gamma   90.00
#
_symmetry.space_group_name_H-M   'P 1'
#
loop_
_entity.id
_entity.type
_entity.pdbx_description
1 polymer ?
#
loop_
_entity_poly.entity_id
_entity_poly.type
_entity_poly.pdbx_seq_one_letter_code
_entity_poly.pdbx_strand_id
1 'polypeptide(L)'
;MKGVVGSWALVVLVVVGMWAVEKAGGAPSAAECKEERRLGVNACKPVVYGKQPTAECCQRVRVSHVECICPVITRKLAALIDLNRAIRLIQGCGRTVPRHFKCGSITTP
;
A
#
# COMPACT_ATOMS: atom_id res chain seq x y z
N MET A 1 35.37 21.10 -29.82
CA MET A 1 35.06 21.15 -28.37
C MET A 1 34.00 20.09 -28.05
N LYS A 2 34.46 18.83 -27.91
CA LYS A 2 33.67 17.65 -27.53
C LYS A 2 33.56 17.57 -25.99
N GLY A 3 33.12 18.65 -25.34
CA GLY A 3 33.23 18.83 -23.88
C GLY A 3 31.98 19.28 -23.15
N VAL A 4 30.92 19.71 -23.85
CA VAL A 4 29.68 20.22 -23.22
C VAL A 4 28.54 19.21 -23.22
N VAL A 5 28.47 18.32 -24.21
CA VAL A 5 27.45 17.24 -24.29
C VAL A 5 27.60 16.21 -23.16
N GLY A 6 28.83 15.92 -22.73
CA GLY A 6 29.07 15.02 -21.60
C GLY A 6 28.59 15.59 -20.27
N SER A 7 28.70 16.91 -20.07
CA SER A 7 28.34 17.55 -18.80
C SER A 7 26.84 17.51 -18.53
N TRP A 8 26.01 17.79 -19.54
CA TRP A 8 24.56 17.75 -19.40
C TRP A 8 24.03 16.32 -19.29
N ALA A 9 24.61 15.37 -20.04
CA ALA A 9 24.26 13.96 -19.93
C ALA A 9 24.58 13.39 -18.54
N LEU A 10 25.72 13.79 -17.95
CA LEU A 10 26.09 13.42 -16.58
C LEU A 10 25.14 14.06 -15.56
N VAL A 11 24.76 15.33 -15.73
CA VAL A 11 23.77 15.98 -14.85
C VAL A 11 22.41 15.27 -14.94
N VAL A 12 21.94 14.92 -16.13
CA VAL A 12 20.69 14.17 -16.31
C VAL A 12 20.77 12.78 -15.67
N LEU A 13 21.87 12.06 -15.84
CA LEU A 13 22.10 10.76 -15.20
C LEU A 13 22.14 10.85 -13.67
N VAL A 14 22.74 11.91 -13.11
CA VAL A 14 22.78 12.15 -11.67
C VAL A 14 21.39 12.52 -11.13
N VAL A 15 20.63 13.37 -11.83
CA VAL A 15 19.26 13.74 -11.40
C VAL A 15 18.31 12.55 -11.47
N VAL A 16 18.36 11.75 -12.56
CA VAL A 16 17.59 10.51 -12.68
C VAL A 16 18.03 9.47 -11.65
N GLY A 17 19.34 9.38 -11.40
CA GLY A 17 19.92 8.53 -10.36
C GLY A 17 19.39 8.89 -8.97
N MET A 18 19.41 10.18 -8.61
CA MET A 18 18.89 10.68 -7.32
C MET A 18 17.40 10.41 -7.13
N TRP A 19 16.59 10.49 -8.19
CA TRP A 19 15.16 10.12 -8.15
C TRP A 19 14.94 8.61 -7.94
N ALA A 20 15.90 7.78 -8.36
CA ALA A 20 15.86 6.34 -8.15
C ALA A 20 16.30 5.93 -6.74
N VAL A 21 17.17 6.71 -6.07
CA VAL A 21 17.70 6.36 -4.73
C VAL A 21 16.65 6.55 -3.62
N GLU A 22 15.74 7.52 -3.74
CA GLU A 22 14.63 7.71 -2.77
C GLU A 22 13.68 6.51 -2.67
N LYS A 23 13.63 5.67 -3.72
CA LYS A 23 12.76 4.48 -3.76
C LYS A 23 13.33 3.27 -3.01
N ALA A 24 14.52 3.38 -2.41
CA ALA A 24 15.18 2.30 -1.68
C ALA A 24 15.21 2.58 -0.16
N GLY A 25 14.06 2.45 0.50
CA GLY A 25 13.99 2.30 1.96
C GLY A 25 13.43 3.47 2.77
N GLY A 26 12.91 4.52 2.13
CA GLY A 26 12.15 5.57 2.81
C GLY A 26 10.73 5.11 3.16
N ALA A 27 10.20 5.57 4.31
CA ALA A 27 8.77 5.43 4.60
C ALA A 27 7.94 6.12 3.49
N PRO A 28 6.77 5.57 3.11
CA PRO A 28 5.94 6.14 2.07
C PRO A 28 5.52 7.57 2.43
N SER A 29 5.58 8.46 1.46
CA SER A 29 5.13 9.84 1.61
C SER A 29 3.61 9.89 1.87
N ALA A 30 3.14 11.00 2.44
CA ALA A 30 1.71 11.22 2.64
C ALA A 30 0.90 11.17 1.32
N ALA A 31 1.51 11.61 0.21
CA ALA A 31 0.91 11.55 -1.12
C ALA A 31 0.79 10.10 -1.61
N GLU A 32 1.82 9.28 -1.41
CA GLU A 32 1.78 7.84 -1.73
C GLU A 32 0.72 7.12 -0.90
N CYS A 33 0.68 7.35 0.42
CA CYS A 33 -0.36 6.74 1.26
C CYS A 33 -1.78 7.15 0.85
N LYS A 34 -1.98 8.42 0.46
CA LYS A 34 -3.27 8.89 -0.05
C LYS A 34 -3.68 8.11 -1.30
N GLU A 35 -2.75 7.91 -2.23
CA GLU A 35 -3.01 7.20 -3.48
C GLU A 35 -3.20 5.69 -3.25
N GLU A 36 -2.36 5.06 -2.42
CA GLU A 36 -2.53 3.65 -2.06
C GLU A 36 -3.90 3.38 -1.46
N ARG A 37 -4.35 4.27 -0.58
CA ARG A 37 -5.65 4.15 0.05
C ARG A 37 -6.79 4.34 -0.96
N ARG A 38 -6.66 5.31 -1.88
CA ARG A 38 -7.65 5.53 -2.95
C ARG A 38 -7.80 4.29 -3.81
N LEU A 39 -6.69 3.72 -4.27
CA LEU A 39 -6.66 2.51 -5.09
C LEU A 39 -7.18 1.30 -4.31
N GLY A 40 -6.75 1.12 -3.06
CA GLY A 40 -7.19 0.03 -2.20
C GLY A 40 -8.69 0.05 -1.92
N VAL A 41 -9.27 1.20 -1.58
CA VAL A 41 -10.71 1.32 -1.32
C VAL A 41 -11.52 1.03 -2.58
N ASN A 42 -11.09 1.55 -3.74
CA ASN A 42 -11.80 1.33 -4.99
C ASN A 42 -11.76 -0.14 -5.41
N ALA A 43 -10.59 -0.78 -5.37
CA ALA A 43 -10.43 -2.17 -5.80
C ALA A 43 -11.05 -3.16 -4.80
N CYS A 44 -10.89 -2.92 -3.49
CA CYS A 44 -11.29 -3.87 -2.44
C CYS A 44 -12.67 -3.60 -1.81
N LYS A 45 -13.46 -2.66 -2.35
CA LYS A 45 -14.83 -2.41 -1.89
C LYS A 45 -15.69 -3.69 -1.74
N PRO A 46 -15.65 -4.69 -2.65
CA PRO A 46 -16.43 -5.92 -2.48
C PRO A 46 -16.04 -6.74 -1.24
N VAL A 47 -14.76 -6.73 -0.85
CA VAL A 47 -14.22 -7.48 0.30
C VAL A 47 -14.80 -6.96 1.61
N VAL A 48 -15.04 -5.65 1.71
CA VAL A 48 -15.71 -5.01 2.87
C VAL A 48 -17.10 -5.63 3.10
N TYR A 49 -17.80 -6.01 2.03
CA TYR A 49 -19.09 -6.68 2.11
C TYR A 49 -18.99 -8.21 2.10
N GLY A 50 -17.80 -8.77 2.33
CA GLY A 50 -17.55 -10.21 2.40
C GLY A 50 -17.54 -10.93 1.04
N LYS A 51 -17.54 -10.22 -0.08
CA LYS A 51 -17.40 -10.83 -1.42
C LYS A 51 -15.94 -11.19 -1.71
N GLN A 52 -15.73 -12.06 -2.69
CA GLN A 52 -14.37 -12.45 -3.09
C GLN A 52 -13.59 -11.25 -3.64
N PRO A 53 -12.28 -11.15 -3.36
CA PRO A 53 -11.43 -10.12 -3.91
C PRO A 53 -11.25 -10.29 -5.42
N THR A 54 -11.20 -9.17 -6.15
CA THR A 54 -10.77 -9.15 -7.55
C THR A 54 -9.25 -9.32 -7.63
N ALA A 55 -8.73 -9.63 -8.82
CA ALA A 55 -7.28 -9.68 -9.06
C ALA A 55 -6.60 -8.34 -8.72
N GLU A 56 -7.22 -7.22 -9.08
CA GLU A 56 -6.74 -5.88 -8.75
C GLU A 56 -6.70 -5.66 -7.23
N CYS A 57 -7.74 -6.06 -6.50
CA CYS A 57 -7.73 -5.97 -5.04
C CYS A 57 -6.60 -6.81 -4.44
N CYS A 58 -6.40 -8.04 -4.89
CA CYS A 58 -5.30 -8.86 -4.39
C CYS A 58 -3.93 -8.27 -4.70
N GLN A 59 -3.75 -7.63 -5.85
CA GLN A 59 -2.52 -6.89 -6.14
C GLN A 59 -2.31 -5.77 -5.12
N ARG A 60 -3.33 -4.94 -4.86
CA ARG A 60 -3.25 -3.87 -3.86
C ARG A 60 -2.94 -4.41 -2.45
N VAL A 61 -3.59 -5.50 -2.05
CA VAL A 61 -3.35 -6.17 -0.76
C VAL A 61 -1.90 -6.63 -0.57
N ARG A 62 -1.22 -7.05 -1.65
CA ARG A 62 0.17 -7.50 -1.60
C ARG A 62 1.17 -6.34 -1.50
N VAL A 63 0.92 -5.27 -2.25
CA VAL A 63 1.90 -4.19 -2.46
C VAL A 63 1.69 -2.97 -1.56
N SER A 64 0.52 -2.81 -0.95
CA SER A 64 0.24 -1.66 -0.10
C SER A 64 0.98 -1.73 1.24
N HIS A 65 1.43 -0.56 1.69
CA HIS A 65 2.17 -0.40 2.92
C HIS A 65 1.23 -0.42 4.12
N VAL A 66 1.61 -1.18 5.16
CA VAL A 66 0.80 -1.32 6.38
C VAL A 66 0.60 0.03 7.06
N GLU A 67 1.63 0.88 7.04
CA GLU A 67 1.58 2.23 7.61
C GLU A 67 0.63 3.18 6.88
N CYS A 68 0.34 2.95 5.60
CA CYS A 68 -0.66 3.71 4.86
C CYS A 68 -2.10 3.21 5.11
N ILE A 69 -2.26 1.89 5.28
CA ILE A 69 -3.59 1.26 5.42
C ILE A 69 -4.08 1.27 6.86
N CYS A 70 -3.22 0.98 7.84
CA CYS A 70 -3.67 0.82 9.23
C CYS A 70 -4.28 2.06 9.87
N PRO A 71 -3.76 3.29 9.67
CA PRO A 71 -4.36 4.50 10.27
C PRO A 71 -5.84 4.71 9.92
N VAL A 72 -6.30 4.06 8.85
CA VAL A 72 -7.64 4.25 8.31
C VAL A 72 -8.62 3.16 8.69
N ILE A 73 -8.12 2.10 9.32
CA ILE A 73 -8.95 1.06 9.91
C ILE A 73 -9.44 1.55 11.26
N THR A 74 -10.71 1.89 11.32
CA THR A 74 -11.38 2.41 12.51
C THR A 74 -12.28 1.35 13.13
N ARG A 75 -12.60 1.53 14.42
CA ARG A 75 -13.60 0.67 15.10
C ARG A 75 -14.97 0.74 14.44
N LYS A 76 -15.35 1.90 13.91
CA LYS A 76 -16.60 2.08 13.17
C LYS A 76 -16.64 1.18 11.93
N LEU A 77 -15.55 1.10 11.17
CA LEU A 77 -15.46 0.18 10.02
C LEU A 77 -15.54 -1.28 10.47
N ALA A 78 -14.80 -1.65 11.52
CA ALA A 78 -14.80 -3.02 12.04
C ALA A 78 -16.16 -3.46 12.59
N ALA A 79 -16.99 -2.53 13.08
CA ALA A 79 -18.35 -2.82 13.52
C ALA A 79 -19.32 -3.12 12.36
N LEU A 80 -18.97 -2.73 11.12
CA LEU A 80 -19.82 -2.91 9.94
C LEU A 80 -19.47 -4.16 9.12
N ILE A 81 -18.36 -4.84 9.44
CA ILE A 81 -17.83 -5.94 8.65
C ILE A 81 -17.53 -7.16 9.52
N ASP A 82 -17.62 -8.36 8.92
CA ASP A 82 -17.05 -9.56 9.51
C ASP A 82 -15.52 -9.52 9.37
N LEU A 83 -14.85 -9.07 10.45
CA LEU A 83 -13.40 -8.93 10.50
C LEU A 83 -12.68 -10.26 10.22
N ASN A 84 -13.19 -11.37 10.75
CA ASN A 84 -12.59 -12.69 10.54
C ASN A 84 -12.67 -13.12 9.08
N ARG A 85 -13.81 -12.86 8.42
CA ARG A 85 -13.97 -13.11 6.99
C ARG A 85 -13.08 -12.21 6.15
N ALA A 86 -12.98 -10.92 6.48
CA ALA A 86 -12.09 -9.99 5.78
C ALA A 86 -10.63 -10.44 5.87
N ILE A 87 -10.17 -10.87 7.05
CA ILE A 87 -8.81 -11.40 7.25
C ILE A 87 -8.57 -12.64 6.38
N ARG A 88 -9.51 -13.59 6.34
CA ARG A 88 -9.38 -14.79 5.48
C ARG A 88 -9.28 -14.44 4.00
N LEU A 89 -10.06 -13.47 3.52
CA LEU A 89 -10.02 -13.02 2.12
C LEU A 89 -8.67 -12.35 1.79
N ILE A 90 -8.14 -11.53 2.69
CA ILE A 90 -6.82 -10.90 2.56
C ILE A 90 -5.70 -11.94 2.56
N GLN A 91 -5.78 -12.93 3.46
CA GLN A 91 -4.83 -14.05 3.51
C GLN A 91 -4.90 -14.90 2.23
N GLY A 92 -6.09 -15.11 1.67
CA GLY A 92 -6.28 -15.77 0.38
C GLY A 92 -5.62 -15.05 -0.79
N CYS A 93 -5.45 -13.72 -0.71
CA CYS A 93 -4.65 -12.96 -1.66
C CYS A 93 -3.14 -13.17 -1.47
N GLY A 94 -2.67 -13.88 -0.44
CA GLY A 94 -1.25 -14.11 -0.16
C GLY A 94 -0.60 -13.08 0.76
N ARG A 95 -1.40 -12.28 1.49
CA ARG A 95 -0.89 -11.34 2.50
C ARG A 95 -1.04 -11.95 3.90
N THR A 96 0.09 -12.14 4.58
CA THR A 96 0.08 -12.60 5.97
C THR A 96 -0.43 -11.49 6.88
N VAL A 97 -1.43 -11.82 7.70
CA VAL A 97 -1.94 -10.95 8.77
C VAL A 97 -1.53 -11.58 10.09
N PRO A 98 -0.61 -10.96 10.86
CA PRO A 98 -0.20 -11.50 12.14
C PRO A 98 -1.37 -11.48 13.13
N ARG A 99 -1.38 -12.45 14.05
CA ARG A 99 -2.35 -12.47 15.17
C ARG A 99 -2.03 -11.38 16.18
N HIS A 100 -3.06 -10.86 16.83
CA HIS A 100 -2.93 -9.81 17.85
C HIS A 100 -2.15 -8.56 17.40
N PHE A 101 -2.20 -8.27 16.10
CA PHE A 101 -1.53 -7.14 15.49
C PHE A 101 -2.42 -5.90 15.55
N LYS A 102 -1.88 -4.80 16.08
CA LYS A 102 -2.58 -3.51 16.14
C LYS A 102 -2.53 -2.83 14.77
N CYS A 103 -3.70 -2.59 14.19
CA CYS A 103 -3.86 -1.89 12.92
C CYS A 103 -4.88 -0.76 13.11
N GLY A 104 -4.37 0.47 13.23
CA GLY A 104 -5.21 1.63 13.53
C GLY A 104 -5.86 1.51 14.91
N SER A 105 -7.19 1.52 14.93
CA SER A 105 -7.98 1.45 16.17
C SER A 105 -8.44 0.03 16.56
N ILE A 106 -8.02 -0.99 15.79
CA ILE A 106 -8.37 -2.40 16.02
C ILE A 106 -7.13 -3.25 16.28
N THR A 107 -7.36 -4.43 16.83
CA THR A 107 -6.37 -5.49 16.97
C THR A 107 -6.91 -6.73 16.26
N THR A 108 -6.09 -7.38 15.45
CA THR A 108 -6.48 -8.64 14.81
C THR A 108 -6.69 -9.72 15.88
N PRO A 109 -7.69 -10.59 15.70
CA PRO A 109 -7.95 -11.70 16.62
C PRO A 109 -6.81 -12.74 16.61
#